data_AF-A0A945QVI8-F1
#
_entry.id   AF-A0A945QVI8-F1
#
_cell.length_a   1.000
_cell.length_b   1.000
_cell.length_c   1.000
_cell.angle_alpha   90.00
_cell.angle_beta   90.00
_cell.angle_gamma   90.00
#
_symmetry.space_group_name_H-M   'P 1'
#
loop_
_entity.id
_entity.type
_entity.pdbx_description
1 polymer ?
#
loop_
_entity_poly.entity_id
_entity_poly.type
_entity_poly.pdbx_seq_one_letter_code
_entity_poly.pdbx_strand_id
1 'polypeptide(L)'
;MVRSDYLSVGLDGGGDFRVAPLSFVRGFGGVFSIRRRVLSSVGVSFSGSLGVFAMTDEHSVTNEHRLGIGHIAVAWASLEAILMYTIGSLLEIGDERTMVTFWHMGYNDRRDRLNSLAQLTLTLDEETQKEFDCLITRMNAGYRIRNVAVHSVWAKSDKPDAITPHMMTARSGKIKISGINQPEEHFTPQRFVEEAQKIQRVGQDFRLFAIRHLGFQTTMQDETDP
;
A
#
# COMPACT_ATOMS: atom_id res chain seq x y z
N MET A 1 -14.99 -56.41 23.11
CA MET A 1 -16.40 -56.15 22.75
C MET A 1 -16.46 -54.76 22.14
N VAL A 2 -16.80 -54.47 20.89
CA VAL A 2 -17.37 -55.20 19.74
C VAL A 2 -16.93 -54.41 18.48
N ARG A 3 -16.46 -55.15 17.44
CA ARG A 3 -16.45 -54.94 15.95
C ARG A 3 -16.28 -53.51 15.40
N SER A 4 -15.26 -53.18 14.58
CA SER A 4 -14.80 -53.74 13.28
C SER A 4 -15.91 -53.91 12.25
N ASP A 5 -16.01 -52.99 11.30
CA ASP A 5 -16.30 -53.30 9.89
C ASP A 5 -15.32 -52.50 9.02
N TYR A 6 -14.34 -53.23 8.49
CA TYR A 6 -13.51 -52.82 7.37
C TYR A 6 -14.28 -53.09 6.08
N LEU A 7 -14.36 -52.11 5.19
CA LEU A 7 -14.47 -52.36 3.76
C LEU A 7 -13.22 -51.79 3.10
N SER A 8 -12.29 -52.69 2.82
CA SER A 8 -11.07 -52.49 2.05
C SER A 8 -11.27 -53.04 0.65
N VAL A 9 -11.21 -52.17 -0.35
CA VAL A 9 -10.86 -52.43 -1.76
C VAL A 9 -10.25 -51.10 -2.22
N GLY A 10 -9.04 -50.95 -2.74
CA GLY A 10 -8.02 -51.81 -3.31
C GLY A 10 -7.01 -50.79 -3.87
N LEU A 11 -5.73 -50.99 -3.57
CA LEU A 11 -4.63 -50.06 -3.86
C LEU A 11 -4.44 -49.92 -5.37
N ASP A 12 -4.37 -48.69 -5.88
CA ASP A 12 -3.60 -48.37 -7.08
C ASP A 12 -3.08 -46.92 -7.02
N GLY A 13 -1.75 -46.83 -7.05
CA GLY A 13 -0.88 -45.72 -7.45
C GLY A 13 -1.33 -44.25 -7.31
N GLY A 14 -0.67 -43.52 -6.41
CA GLY A 14 -0.53 -42.06 -6.49
C GLY A 14 -0.39 -41.42 -5.12
N GLY A 15 0.82 -41.00 -4.75
CA GLY A 15 1.10 -40.36 -3.47
C GLY A 15 0.30 -39.07 -3.27
N ASP A 16 -0.65 -39.12 -2.34
CA ASP A 16 -1.49 -37.99 -1.92
C ASP A 16 -0.66 -37.01 -1.05
N PHE A 17 -0.34 -35.86 -1.64
CA PHE A 17 0.18 -34.69 -0.91
C PHE A 17 -0.96 -34.11 -0.05
N ARG A 18 -0.88 -34.30 1.27
CA ARG A 18 -1.78 -33.63 2.21
C ARG A 18 -1.37 -32.15 2.36
N VAL A 19 -2.08 -31.28 1.63
CA VAL A 19 -2.03 -29.83 1.81
C VAL A 19 -2.83 -29.47 3.07
N ALA A 20 -2.16 -28.90 4.09
CA ALA A 20 -2.83 -28.31 5.23
C ALA A 20 -3.59 -27.02 4.81
N PRO A 21 -4.80 -26.77 5.31
CA PRO A 21 -5.60 -25.62 4.88
C PRO A 21 -5.12 -24.34 5.59
N LEU A 22 -4.28 -23.55 4.92
CA LEU A 22 -4.04 -22.16 5.29
C LEU A 22 -5.17 -21.28 4.70
N SER A 23 -6.30 -21.24 5.39
CA SER A 23 -7.35 -20.26 5.13
C SER A 23 -7.13 -19.02 5.99
N PHE A 24 -6.39 -18.04 5.46
CA PHE A 24 -6.49 -16.65 5.94
C PHE A 24 -6.19 -15.66 4.81
N VAL A 25 -7.20 -15.40 3.98
CA VAL A 25 -7.21 -14.26 3.06
C VAL A 25 -7.36 -12.99 3.91
N ARG A 26 -6.25 -12.27 4.15
CA ARG A 26 -6.28 -10.95 4.80
C ARG A 26 -6.86 -9.91 3.84
N GLY A 27 -8.05 -9.43 4.18
CA GLY A 27 -8.69 -8.29 3.53
C GLY A 27 -7.87 -7.00 3.68
N PHE A 28 -7.89 -6.20 2.62
CA PHE A 28 -7.37 -4.83 2.58
C PHE A 28 -7.97 -3.99 3.71
N GLY A 29 -7.14 -3.61 4.69
CA GLY A 29 -7.51 -2.75 5.81
C GLY A 29 -7.63 -1.28 5.40
N GLY A 30 -8.70 -0.94 4.68
CA GLY A 30 -9.18 0.44 4.56
C GLY A 30 -9.97 0.81 5.82
N VAL A 31 -9.31 1.39 6.82
CA VAL A 31 -10.02 1.91 8.00
C VAL A 31 -10.72 3.21 7.62
N PHE A 32 -11.99 3.10 7.22
CA PHE A 32 -12.93 4.24 7.28
C PHE A 32 -13.15 4.59 8.75
N SER A 33 -12.42 5.58 9.26
CA SER A 33 -12.69 6.17 10.57
C SER A 33 -13.95 7.03 10.51
N ILE A 34 -15.12 6.41 10.70
CA ILE A 34 -16.37 7.14 10.99
C ILE A 34 -16.34 7.48 12.48
N ARG A 35 -15.89 8.68 12.85
CA ARG A 35 -16.16 9.23 14.17
C ARG A 35 -17.67 9.39 14.33
N ARG A 36 -18.28 8.54 15.16
CA ARG A 36 -19.70 8.59 15.52
C ARG A 36 -19.98 9.89 16.29
N ARG A 37 -20.30 10.98 15.60
CA ARG A 37 -21.03 12.10 16.19
C ARG A 37 -22.50 11.74 16.21
N VAL A 38 -23.08 11.70 17.41
CA VAL A 38 -24.53 11.73 17.58
C VAL A 38 -25.00 13.08 17.01
N LEU A 39 -25.61 13.05 15.83
CA LEU A 39 -26.29 14.20 15.24
C LEU A 39 -27.77 13.85 15.14
N SER A 40 -28.55 14.60 15.92
CA SER A 40 -29.99 14.76 15.78
C SER A 40 -30.37 14.98 14.31
N SER A 41 -31.47 14.34 13.91
CA SER A 41 -32.18 14.44 12.63
C SER A 41 -31.90 15.71 11.81
N VAL A 42 -31.02 15.59 10.81
CA VAL A 42 -30.99 16.48 9.66
C VAL A 42 -31.04 15.58 8.43
N GLY A 43 -32.12 15.73 7.65
CA GLY A 43 -32.36 14.93 6.45
C GLY A 43 -31.18 15.03 5.49
N VAL A 44 -30.50 13.90 5.31
CA VAL A 44 -29.45 13.76 4.29
C VAL A 44 -30.15 13.52 2.97
N SER A 45 -30.13 14.53 2.10
CA SER A 45 -30.64 14.39 0.73
C SER A 45 -29.82 13.33 -0.01
N PHE A 46 -30.49 12.24 -0.38
CA PHE A 46 -29.92 11.01 -0.96
C PHE A 46 -29.67 11.15 -2.48
N SER A 47 -29.10 12.28 -2.93
CA SER A 47 -28.80 12.49 -4.37
C SER A 47 -27.31 12.32 -4.72
N GLY A 48 -26.41 12.29 -3.72
CA GLY A 48 -24.97 12.23 -3.95
C GLY A 48 -24.41 10.83 -4.20
N SER A 49 -25.07 9.77 -3.72
CA SER A 49 -24.58 8.38 -3.86
C SER A 49 -24.78 7.82 -5.26
N LEU A 50 -25.87 8.16 -5.96
CA LEU A 50 -26.12 7.70 -7.34
C LEU A 50 -25.12 8.25 -8.35
N GLY A 51 -24.61 9.47 -8.17
CA GLY A 51 -23.64 10.06 -9.09
C GLY A 51 -22.29 9.35 -9.11
N VAL A 52 -21.86 8.77 -7.98
CA VAL A 52 -20.56 8.08 -7.84
C VAL A 52 -20.54 6.78 -8.64
N PHE A 53 -21.62 6.00 -8.59
CA PHE A 53 -21.76 4.78 -9.38
C PHE A 53 -21.88 5.05 -10.88
N ALA A 54 -22.40 6.23 -11.27
CA ALA A 54 -22.48 6.64 -12.67
C ALA A 54 -21.14 7.14 -13.25
N MET A 55 -20.12 7.39 -12.41
CA MET A 55 -18.81 7.89 -12.84
C MET A 55 -17.78 6.77 -13.09
N THR A 56 -18.04 5.54 -12.64
CA THR A 56 -17.24 4.38 -13.02
C THR A 56 -17.74 3.83 -14.34
N ASP A 57 -17.07 4.16 -15.44
CA ASP A 57 -17.22 3.40 -16.68
C ASP A 57 -16.36 2.14 -16.55
N GLU A 58 -16.95 1.06 -16.01
CA GLU A 58 -16.28 -0.22 -15.77
C GLU A 58 -15.63 -0.79 -17.06
N HIS A 59 -16.14 -0.41 -18.23
CA HIS A 59 -15.62 -0.85 -19.53
C HIS A 59 -14.39 -0.03 -19.98
N SER A 60 -14.20 1.18 -19.44
CA SER A 60 -13.02 2.01 -19.75
C SER A 60 -11.75 1.56 -19.03
N VAL A 61 -11.89 0.91 -17.87
CA VAL A 61 -10.76 0.42 -17.09
C VAL A 61 -10.42 -1.01 -17.50
N THR A 62 -9.41 -1.16 -18.36
CA THR A 62 -8.98 -2.47 -18.87
C THR A 62 -8.24 -3.30 -17.80
N ASN A 63 -7.97 -4.58 -18.08
CA ASN A 63 -7.19 -5.44 -17.18
C ASN A 63 -5.75 -4.95 -17.02
N GLU A 64 -5.16 -4.37 -18.06
CA GLU A 64 -3.82 -3.81 -18.06
C GLU A 64 -3.73 -2.62 -17.10
N HIS A 65 -4.76 -1.77 -17.05
CA HIS A 65 -4.86 -0.69 -16.07
C HIS A 65 -4.93 -1.25 -14.63
N ARG A 66 -5.74 -2.28 -14.40
CA ARG A 66 -5.87 -2.93 -13.08
C ARG A 66 -4.54 -3.55 -12.62
N LEU A 67 -3.82 -4.21 -13.53
CA LEU A 67 -2.49 -4.74 -13.29
C LEU A 67 -1.50 -3.63 -12.94
N GLY A 68 -1.52 -2.52 -13.69
CA GLY A 68 -0.71 -1.33 -13.43
C GLY A 68 -0.93 -0.75 -12.02
N ILE A 69 -2.20 -0.60 -11.61
CA ILE A 69 -2.56 -0.16 -10.25
C ILE A 69 -2.01 -1.15 -9.21
N GLY A 70 -2.14 -2.45 -9.48
CA GLY A 70 -1.58 -3.51 -8.64
C GLY A 70 -0.06 -3.40 -8.47
N HIS A 71 0.68 -3.13 -9.55
CA HIS A 71 2.13 -2.92 -9.49
C HIS A 71 2.52 -1.75 -8.59
N ILE A 72 1.79 -0.63 -8.66
CA ILE A 72 2.00 0.52 -7.76
C ILE A 72 1.72 0.13 -6.31
N ALA A 73 0.62 -0.57 -6.04
CA ALA A 73 0.24 -0.99 -4.70
C ALA A 73 1.32 -1.89 -4.07
N VAL A 74 1.82 -2.88 -4.82
CA VAL A 74 2.89 -3.79 -4.36
C VAL A 74 4.21 -3.04 -4.16
N ALA A 75 4.62 -2.22 -5.13
CA ALA A 75 5.84 -1.42 -5.02
C ALA A 75 5.84 -0.52 -3.78
N TRP A 76 4.70 0.12 -3.51
CA TRP A 76 4.53 0.98 -2.35
C TRP A 76 4.50 0.19 -1.04
N ALA A 77 3.82 -0.96 -0.99
CA ALA A 77 3.79 -1.82 0.20
C ALA A 77 5.21 -2.26 0.63
N SER A 78 6.06 -2.62 -0.35
CA SER A 78 7.46 -2.95 -0.08
C SER A 78 8.24 -1.76 0.48
N LEU A 79 8.03 -0.55 -0.06
CA LEU A 79 8.66 0.67 0.46
C LEU A 79 8.19 1.01 1.88
N GLU A 80 6.89 0.86 2.18
CA GLU A 80 6.35 1.05 3.54
C GLU A 80 6.94 0.04 4.53
N ALA A 81 7.15 -1.20 4.11
CA ALA A 81 7.80 -2.21 4.95
C ALA A 81 9.25 -1.81 5.27
N ILE A 82 10.04 -1.42 4.26
CA ILE A 82 11.43 -0.95 4.46
C ILE A 82 11.47 0.23 5.44
N LEU A 83 10.57 1.22 5.26
CA LEU A 83 10.45 2.36 6.17
C LEU A 83 10.18 1.93 7.61
N MET A 84 9.21 1.03 7.80
CA MET A 84 8.81 0.55 9.11
C MET A 84 9.91 -0.23 9.82
N TYR A 85 10.59 -1.15 9.12
CA TYR A 85 11.71 -1.89 9.70
C TYR A 85 12.91 -0.97 9.98
N THR A 86 13.14 0.06 9.15
CA THR A 86 14.18 1.07 9.43
C THR A 86 13.93 1.79 10.75
N ILE A 87 12.68 2.20 11.01
CA ILE A 87 12.29 2.81 12.29
C ILE A 87 12.48 1.81 13.44
N GLY A 88 12.12 0.53 13.22
CA GLY A 88 12.34 -0.54 14.18
C GLY A 88 13.81 -0.72 14.56
N SER A 89 14.71 -0.74 13.56
CA SER A 89 16.16 -0.84 13.75
C SER A 89 16.71 0.35 14.54
N LEU A 90 16.29 1.59 14.22
CA LEU A 90 16.71 2.79 14.95
C LEU A 90 16.27 2.82 16.42
N LEU A 91 15.21 2.07 16.75
CA LEU A 91 14.70 1.92 18.12
C LEU A 91 15.20 0.64 18.80
N GLU A 92 16.01 -0.17 18.11
CA GLU A 92 16.52 -1.46 18.58
C GLU A 92 15.38 -2.41 19.02
N ILE A 93 14.25 -2.37 18.32
CA ILE A 93 13.14 -3.29 18.58
C ILE A 93 13.06 -4.37 17.50
N GLY A 94 12.91 -5.63 17.93
CA GLY A 94 12.79 -6.77 17.03
C GLY A 94 11.57 -6.70 16.11
N ASP A 95 11.62 -7.47 15.01
CA ASP A 95 10.68 -7.39 13.89
C ASP A 95 9.20 -7.54 14.28
N GLU A 96 8.88 -8.48 15.17
CA GLU A 96 7.50 -8.68 15.64
C GLU A 96 6.96 -7.44 16.38
N ARG A 97 7.79 -6.84 17.23
CA ARG A 97 7.43 -5.63 17.99
C ARG A 97 7.30 -4.43 17.05
N THR A 98 8.18 -4.33 16.06
CA THR A 98 8.10 -3.32 14.99
C THR A 98 6.75 -3.40 14.27
N MET A 99 6.36 -4.59 13.82
CA MET A 99 5.08 -4.82 13.14
C MET A 99 3.90 -4.40 14.04
N VAL A 100 3.82 -4.90 15.27
CA VAL A 100 2.71 -4.57 16.19
C VAL A 100 2.67 -3.08 16.53
N THR A 101 3.82 -2.44 16.63
CA THR A 101 3.91 -1.02 17.00
C THR A 101 3.47 -0.10 15.87
N PHE A 102 3.84 -0.39 14.61
CA PHE A 102 3.70 0.57 13.52
C PHE A 102 2.65 0.17 12.45
N TRP A 103 2.04 -1.02 12.51
CA TRP A 103 1.11 -1.47 11.46
C TRP A 103 -0.07 -0.52 11.23
N HIS A 104 -0.59 0.10 12.29
CA HIS A 104 -1.79 0.95 12.25
C HIS A 104 -1.52 2.38 11.74
N MET A 105 -0.25 2.76 11.57
CA MET A 105 0.12 4.12 11.23
C MET A 105 0.01 4.40 9.73
N GLY A 106 -0.27 5.65 9.38
CA GLY A 106 -0.15 6.08 7.99
C GLY A 106 1.31 6.31 7.61
N TYR A 107 1.58 6.41 6.30
CA TYR A 107 2.89 6.79 5.78
C TYR A 107 3.43 8.09 6.42
N ASN A 108 2.60 9.14 6.52
CA ASN A 108 3.04 10.42 7.07
C ASN A 108 3.52 10.28 8.52
N ASP A 109 2.79 9.53 9.36
CA ASP A 109 3.17 9.32 10.75
C ASP A 109 4.49 8.55 10.87
N ARG A 110 4.71 7.55 10.01
CA ARG A 110 5.96 6.79 9.97
C ARG A 110 7.13 7.65 9.50
N ARG A 111 6.94 8.43 8.43
CA ARG A 111 7.93 9.38 7.92
C ARG A 111 8.34 10.39 8.98
N ASP A 112 7.38 10.98 9.69
CA ASP A 112 7.66 11.99 10.71
C ASP A 112 8.47 11.39 11.87
N ARG A 113 8.16 10.15 12.28
CA ARG A 113 8.96 9.41 13.27
C ARG A 113 10.37 9.11 12.78
N LEU A 114 10.53 8.66 11.52
CA LEU A 114 11.84 8.44 10.93
C LEU A 114 12.67 9.74 10.97
N ASN A 115 12.09 10.87 10.57
CA ASN A 115 12.78 12.16 10.59
C ASN A 115 13.21 12.53 12.02
N SER A 116 12.32 12.41 13.00
CA SER A 116 12.65 12.70 14.40
C SER A 116 13.73 11.76 14.95
N LEU A 117 13.66 10.46 14.65
CA LEU A 117 14.66 9.49 15.11
C LEU A 117 16.01 9.70 14.42
N ALA A 118 16.03 9.97 13.11
CA ALA A 118 17.26 10.26 12.39
C ALA A 118 17.98 11.47 13.00
N GLN A 119 17.25 12.53 13.37
CA GLN A 119 17.81 13.72 14.03
C GLN A 119 18.32 13.46 15.45
N LEU A 120 17.74 12.50 16.18
CA LEU A 120 18.12 12.18 17.55
C LEU A 120 19.26 11.17 17.64
N THR A 121 19.22 10.15 16.78
CA THR A 121 20.12 9.00 16.84
C THR A 121 21.40 9.26 16.03
N LEU A 122 21.35 10.12 15.01
CA LEU A 122 22.44 10.30 14.07
C LEU A 122 22.80 11.76 13.90
N THR A 123 24.10 12.04 14.01
CA THR A 123 24.65 13.30 13.50
C THR A 123 24.97 13.09 12.02
N LEU A 124 23.98 13.31 11.16
CA LEU A 124 24.20 13.30 9.72
C LEU A 124 25.04 14.52 9.34
N ASP A 125 26.12 14.30 8.57
CA ASP A 125 26.81 15.41 7.93
C ASP A 125 25.90 16.07 6.87
N GLU A 126 26.29 17.24 6.38
CA GLU A 126 25.47 18.04 5.47
C GLU A 126 25.15 17.30 4.15
N GLU A 127 26.06 16.47 3.64
CA GLU A 127 25.86 15.71 2.42
C GLU A 127 24.87 14.57 2.65
N THR A 128 25.04 13.82 3.73
CA THR A 128 24.12 12.73 4.11
C THR A 128 22.71 13.26 4.41
N GLN A 129 22.59 14.42 5.05
CA GLN A 129 21.30 15.07 5.29
C GLN A 129 20.60 15.45 3.97
N LYS A 130 21.34 15.98 2.99
CA LYS A 130 20.79 16.30 1.66
C LYS A 130 20.32 15.05 0.91
N GLU A 131 21.07 13.94 1.00
CA GLU A 131 20.66 12.66 0.42
C GLU A 131 19.35 12.18 1.08
N PHE A 132 19.26 12.24 2.41
CA PHE A 132 18.06 11.88 3.15
C PHE A 132 16.84 12.70 2.74
N ASP A 133 16.97 14.04 2.70
CA ASP A 133 15.87 14.94 2.32
C ASP A 133 15.41 14.71 0.88
N CYS A 134 16.35 14.38 -0.03
CA CYS A 134 16.04 13.99 -1.40
C CYS A 134 15.22 12.69 -1.44
N LEU A 135 15.61 11.68 -0.66
CA LEU A 135 14.86 10.42 -0.56
C LEU A 135 13.46 10.63 0.00
N ILE A 136 13.30 11.45 1.05
CA ILE A 136 11.99 11.81 1.61
C ILE A 136 11.12 12.51 0.57
N THR A 137 11.69 13.43 -0.21
CA THR A 137 10.97 14.12 -1.29
C THR A 137 10.48 13.13 -2.36
N ARG A 138 11.32 12.19 -2.77
CA ARG A 138 10.99 11.14 -3.74
C ARG A 138 9.93 10.18 -3.19
N MET A 139 10.02 9.78 -1.93
CA MET A 139 8.98 8.96 -1.26
C MET A 139 7.64 9.69 -1.21
N ASN A 140 7.62 10.98 -0.87
CA ASN A 140 6.41 11.80 -0.88
C ASN A 140 5.77 11.88 -2.28
N ALA A 141 6.58 11.92 -3.34
CA ALA A 141 6.07 11.85 -4.72
C ALA A 141 5.44 10.49 -5.02
N GLY A 142 6.12 9.39 -4.66
CA GLY A 142 5.57 8.03 -4.77
C GLY A 142 4.27 7.84 -3.98
N TYR A 143 4.18 8.43 -2.78
CA TYR A 143 2.96 8.39 -1.96
C TYR A 143 1.77 9.04 -2.65
N ARG A 144 1.98 10.22 -3.28
CA ARG A 144 0.93 10.90 -4.05
C ARG A 144 0.43 10.04 -5.19
N ILE A 145 1.34 9.47 -5.98
CA ILE A 145 0.98 8.59 -7.10
C ILE A 145 0.25 7.34 -6.62
N ARG A 146 0.72 6.70 -5.54
CA ARG A 146 0.01 5.56 -4.95
C ARG A 146 -1.39 5.94 -4.49
N ASN A 147 -1.56 7.08 -3.83
CA ASN A 147 -2.89 7.50 -3.38
C ASN A 147 -3.83 7.75 -4.56
N VAL A 148 -3.35 8.37 -5.64
CA VAL A 148 -4.12 8.51 -6.87
C VAL A 148 -4.47 7.12 -7.42
N ALA A 149 -3.49 6.23 -7.58
CA ALA A 149 -3.66 4.87 -8.10
C ALA A 149 -4.76 4.09 -7.37
N VAL A 150 -4.71 4.04 -6.04
CA VAL A 150 -5.53 3.10 -5.23
C VAL A 150 -6.80 3.71 -4.65
N HIS A 151 -6.91 5.04 -4.57
CA HIS A 151 -8.06 5.72 -3.94
C HIS A 151 -8.88 6.58 -4.90
N SER A 152 -8.53 6.64 -6.19
CA SER A 152 -9.34 7.36 -7.17
C SER A 152 -10.47 6.50 -7.71
N VAL A 153 -11.56 7.18 -8.08
CA VAL A 153 -12.55 6.63 -8.99
C VAL A 153 -12.04 6.85 -10.40
N TRP A 154 -11.89 5.79 -11.18
CA TRP A 154 -11.33 5.88 -12.53
C TRP A 154 -12.44 6.00 -13.58
N ALA A 155 -12.24 6.91 -14.53
CA ALA A 155 -13.12 7.11 -15.67
C ALA A 155 -12.33 7.17 -16.97
N LYS A 156 -13.06 7.02 -18.08
CA LYS A 156 -12.51 7.17 -19.42
C LYS A 156 -11.90 8.56 -19.61
N SER A 157 -10.68 8.59 -20.15
CA SER A 157 -10.04 9.83 -20.58
C SER A 157 -10.47 10.23 -22.00
N ASP A 158 -10.30 11.51 -22.33
CA ASP A 158 -10.27 12.01 -23.72
C ASP A 158 -9.12 11.42 -24.57
N LYS A 159 -8.06 10.88 -23.96
CA LYS A 159 -6.94 10.24 -24.65
C LYS A 159 -7.18 8.75 -24.89
N PRO A 160 -6.73 8.23 -26.05
CA PRO A 160 -6.77 6.79 -26.32
C PRO A 160 -5.99 6.01 -25.27
N ASP A 161 -6.55 4.87 -24.83
CA ASP A 161 -5.92 3.93 -23.90
C ASP A 161 -5.46 4.56 -22.56
N ALA A 162 -6.17 5.60 -22.12
CA ALA A 162 -5.91 6.24 -20.85
C ALA A 162 -7.17 6.36 -20.00
N ILE A 163 -6.94 6.38 -18.69
CA ILE A 163 -7.96 6.67 -17.67
C ILE A 163 -7.56 7.89 -16.87
N THR A 164 -8.56 8.65 -16.42
CA THR A 164 -8.36 9.86 -15.62
C THR A 164 -8.89 9.61 -14.20
N PRO A 165 -8.16 10.04 -13.15
CA PRO A 165 -8.61 9.88 -11.78
C PRO A 165 -9.61 10.96 -11.38
N HIS A 166 -10.67 10.54 -10.68
CA HIS A 166 -11.56 11.41 -9.95
C HIS A 166 -11.40 11.16 -8.45
N MET A 167 -10.96 12.17 -7.73
CA MET A 167 -10.76 12.09 -6.29
C MET A 167 -11.97 12.68 -5.56
N MET A 168 -12.46 11.96 -4.56
CA MET A 168 -13.52 12.44 -3.68
C MET A 168 -12.92 12.89 -2.36
N THR A 169 -13.27 14.10 -1.94
CA THR A 169 -12.89 14.63 -0.62
C THR A 169 -14.14 15.02 0.15
N ALA A 170 -14.25 14.61 1.41
CA ALA A 170 -15.35 15.00 2.29
C ALA A 170 -14.79 15.88 3.41
N ARG A 171 -15.21 17.15 3.48
CA ARG A 171 -14.80 18.09 4.54
C ARG A 171 -16.01 18.85 5.05
N SER A 172 -16.19 18.86 6.37
CA SER A 172 -17.28 19.59 7.05
C SER A 172 -18.69 19.25 6.50
N GLY A 173 -18.93 17.96 6.21
CA GLY A 173 -20.21 17.49 5.66
C GLY A 173 -20.42 17.79 4.18
N LYS A 174 -19.44 18.41 3.49
CA LYS A 174 -19.48 18.68 2.05
C LYS A 174 -18.58 17.70 1.31
N ILE A 175 -19.12 17.03 0.29
CA ILE A 175 -18.35 16.20 -0.63
C ILE A 175 -17.94 17.07 -1.82
N LYS A 176 -16.65 17.10 -2.13
CA LYS A 176 -16.08 17.72 -3.32
C LYS A 176 -15.40 16.64 -4.14
N ILE A 177 -15.80 16.54 -5.40
CA ILE A 177 -15.16 15.69 -6.39
C ILE A 177 -14.21 16.58 -7.20
N SER A 178 -12.93 16.24 -7.17
CA SER A 178 -11.86 16.92 -7.91
C SER A 178 -11.37 16.02 -9.04
N GLY A 179 -10.94 16.62 -10.15
CA GLY A 179 -10.56 15.91 -11.38
C GLY A 179 -11.66 15.91 -12.45
N ILE A 180 -12.84 16.48 -12.16
CA ILE A 180 -13.82 16.86 -13.19
C ILE A 180 -13.42 18.28 -13.64
N ASN A 181 -13.02 18.46 -14.90
CA ASN A 181 -12.60 19.74 -15.50
C ASN A 181 -11.28 20.36 -14.98
N GLN A 182 -10.32 19.57 -14.49
CA GLN A 182 -8.93 20.02 -14.26
C GLN A 182 -8.04 19.48 -15.38
N PRO A 183 -6.91 20.13 -15.74
CA PRO A 183 -5.99 19.59 -16.74
C PRO A 183 -5.61 18.16 -16.34
N GLU A 184 -6.15 17.20 -17.08
CA GLU A 184 -6.31 15.83 -16.64
C GLU A 184 -4.94 15.14 -16.55
N GLU A 185 -4.63 14.54 -15.40
CA GLU A 185 -3.56 13.56 -15.36
C GLU A 185 -4.08 12.25 -15.96
N HIS A 186 -3.60 11.91 -17.14
CA HIS A 186 -4.00 10.70 -17.85
C HIS A 186 -3.07 9.54 -17.53
N PHE A 187 -3.63 8.38 -17.19
CA PHE A 187 -2.88 7.17 -16.88
C PHE A 187 -3.13 6.13 -17.95
N THR A 188 -2.10 5.86 -18.75
CA THR A 188 -2.02 4.65 -19.58
C THR A 188 -1.53 3.47 -18.74
N PRO A 189 -1.72 2.21 -19.18
CA PRO A 189 -1.15 1.06 -18.50
C PRO A 189 0.37 1.18 -18.32
N GLN A 190 1.06 1.65 -19.36
CA GLN A 190 2.50 1.87 -19.36
C GLN A 190 2.93 2.91 -18.31
N ARG A 191 2.18 4.02 -18.16
CA ARG A 191 2.48 5.02 -17.14
C ARG A 191 2.43 4.42 -15.73
N PHE A 192 1.46 3.55 -15.44
CA PHE A 192 1.40 2.90 -14.13
C PHE A 192 2.64 2.02 -13.85
N VAL A 193 3.10 1.27 -14.85
CA VAL A 193 4.31 0.45 -14.74
C VAL A 193 5.54 1.32 -14.48
N GLU A 194 5.70 2.41 -15.21
CA GLU A 194 6.82 3.34 -15.02
C GLU A 194 6.82 3.97 -13.63
N GLU A 195 5.66 4.39 -13.13
CA GLU A 195 5.53 4.93 -11.78
C GLU A 195 5.81 3.87 -10.71
N ALA A 196 5.35 2.62 -10.90
CA ALA A 196 5.69 1.52 -10.00
C ALA A 196 7.21 1.29 -9.95
N GLN A 197 7.90 1.30 -11.09
CA GLN A 197 9.36 1.18 -11.17
C GLN A 197 10.09 2.36 -10.51
N LYS A 198 9.55 3.58 -10.60
CA LYS A 198 10.08 4.74 -9.86
C LYS A 198 9.97 4.51 -8.35
N ILE A 199 8.81 4.06 -7.85
CA ILE A 199 8.61 3.75 -6.43
C ILE A 199 9.57 2.65 -5.96
N GLN A 200 9.72 1.57 -6.74
CA GLN A 200 10.65 0.48 -6.42
C GLN A 200 12.10 0.99 -6.30
N ARG A 201 12.56 1.82 -7.24
CA ARG A 201 13.89 2.45 -7.18
C ARG A 201 14.08 3.30 -5.93
N VAL A 202 13.08 4.11 -5.56
CA VAL A 202 13.13 4.89 -4.31
C VAL A 202 13.27 3.97 -3.09
N GLY A 203 12.55 2.84 -3.07
CA GLY A 203 12.63 1.86 -1.98
C GLY A 203 14.00 1.21 -1.88
N GLN A 204 14.61 0.86 -3.02
CA GLN A 204 15.97 0.31 -3.09
C GLN A 204 17.00 1.34 -2.61
N ASP A 205 16.95 2.56 -3.12
CA ASP A 205 17.86 3.63 -2.73
C ASP A 205 17.74 3.94 -1.23
N PHE A 206 16.51 4.01 -0.72
CA PHE A 206 16.26 4.23 0.71
C PHE A 206 16.77 3.07 1.57
N ARG A 207 16.59 1.81 1.13
CA ARG A 207 17.17 0.66 1.83
C ARG A 207 18.68 0.74 1.89
N LEU A 208 19.34 1.07 0.78
CA LEU A 208 20.80 1.22 0.73
C LEU A 208 21.27 2.34 1.65
N PHE A 209 20.59 3.49 1.63
CA PHE A 209 20.84 4.58 2.57
C PHE A 209 20.69 4.11 4.03
N ALA A 210 19.61 3.40 4.35
CA ALA A 210 19.33 2.91 5.69
C ALA A 210 20.39 1.92 6.19
N ILE A 211 20.90 1.04 5.31
CA ILE A 211 22.00 0.12 5.65
C ILE A 211 23.29 0.90 5.94
N ARG A 212 23.63 1.87 5.10
CA ARG A 212 24.89 2.62 5.22
C ARG A 212 24.91 3.57 6.42
N HIS A 213 23.79 4.24 6.68
CA HIS A 213 23.77 5.39 7.60
C HIS A 213 22.86 5.20 8.81
N LEU A 214 21.83 4.33 8.72
CA LEU A 214 20.81 4.19 9.76
C LEU A 214 20.91 2.88 10.56
N GLY A 215 21.96 2.08 10.34
CA GLY A 215 22.16 0.81 11.05
C GLY A 215 21.09 -0.24 10.73
N PHE A 216 20.44 -0.15 9.57
CA PHE A 216 19.43 -1.13 9.15
C PHE A 216 20.06 -2.52 8.99
N GLN A 217 19.74 -3.43 9.90
CA GLN A 217 20.17 -4.82 9.84
C GLN A 217 19.09 -5.64 9.13
N THR A 218 19.46 -6.29 8.03
CA THR A 218 18.57 -7.24 7.36
C THR A 218 18.56 -8.54 8.16
N THR A 219 17.51 -8.77 8.94
CA THR A 219 17.23 -10.03 9.63
C THR A 219 16.78 -11.16 8.71
N MET A 220 16.78 -10.96 7.39
CA MET A 220 16.68 -12.04 6.41
C MET A 220 18.02 -12.78 6.36
N GLN A 221 18.39 -13.44 7.47
CA GLN A 221 19.36 -14.51 7.44
C GLN A 221 18.81 -15.58 6.50
N ASP A 222 19.63 -15.99 5.54
CA ASP A 222 19.45 -17.24 4.82
C ASP A 222 19.25 -18.36 5.85
N GLU A 223 18.00 -18.76 6.10
CA GLU A 223 17.69 -20.10 6.62
C GLU A 223 17.94 -21.13 5.49
N THR A 224 19.16 -21.15 4.98
CA THR A 224 19.71 -22.24 4.19
C THR A 224 21.12 -22.50 4.69
N ASP A 225 21.23 -23.13 5.84
CA ASP A 225 22.10 -24.30 5.97
C ASP A 225 21.61 -25.21 7.12
N PRO A 226 21.63 -26.55 6.93
CA PRO A 226 21.08 -27.56 7.83
C PRO A 226 21.88 -27.80 9.12
#